data_AF-A0A6I9P8Q1-F1
#
_entry.id   AF-A0A6I9P8Q1-F1
#
_cell.length_a   1.000
_cell.length_b   1.000
_cell.length_c   1.000
_cell.angle_alpha   90.00
_cell.angle_beta   90.00
_cell.angle_gamma   90.00
#
_symmetry.space_group_name_H-M   'P 1'
#
loop_
_entity.id
_entity.type
_entity.pdbx_description
1 polymer ?
#
loop_
_entity_poly.entity_id
_entity_poly.type
_entity_poly.pdbx_seq_one_letter_code
_entity_poly.pdbx_strand_id
1 'polypeptide(L)'
;VVLCTDGRANIGLGEMEKPPSLSSLSPSSFTPYFYKQLAQQAVESGVIISVMTFEGTDCRLADVGRFADTTGGRVNIVSIGTVATEIQSASVDNILATGVTATLIAPDGMYFPFEDEQNHTLVREIGNVTKGLEVTFQFAVKPEFME
;
A
#
# COMPACT_ATOMS: atom_id res chain seq x y z
N VAL A 1 -0.23 13.00 -2.62
CA VAL A 1 0.13 13.48 -1.27
C VAL A 1 1.58 13.13 -1.03
N VAL A 2 2.38 14.07 -0.53
CA VAL A 2 3.75 13.79 -0.08
C VAL A 2 3.81 14.06 1.43
N LEU A 3 4.03 13.02 2.23
CA LEU A 3 4.15 13.07 3.68
C LEU A 3 5.63 13.20 4.02
N CYS A 4 6.03 14.31 4.64
CA CYS A 4 7.38 14.49 5.17
C CYS A 4 7.33 14.50 6.70
N THR A 5 8.10 13.63 7.37
CA THR A 5 8.16 13.58 8.84
C THR A 5 9.57 13.27 9.34
N ASP A 6 9.95 13.88 10.46
CA ASP A 6 11.26 13.74 11.13
C ASP A 6 11.15 13.02 12.47
N GLY A 7 10.00 12.38 12.74
CA GLY A 7 9.79 11.62 13.95
C GLY A 7 8.49 10.84 13.97
N ARG A 8 8.22 10.23 15.11
CA ARG A 8 6.98 9.48 15.37
C ARG A 8 5.82 10.44 15.55
N ALA A 9 4.63 10.02 15.13
CA ALA A 9 3.41 10.72 15.50
C ALA A 9 3.23 10.67 17.02
N ASN A 10 3.11 11.83 17.67
CA ASN A 10 3.07 11.96 19.13
C ASN A 10 1.68 12.37 19.66
N ILE A 11 0.74 12.73 18.79
CA ILE A 11 -0.63 13.11 19.14
C ILE A 11 -1.64 12.60 18.11
N GLY A 12 -2.91 12.50 18.51
CA GLY A 12 -4.04 12.20 17.63
C GLY A 12 -4.23 10.70 17.34
N LEU A 13 -4.98 10.40 16.28
CA LEU A 13 -5.42 9.04 15.96
C LEU A 13 -4.27 8.10 15.55
N GLY A 14 -3.17 8.68 15.05
CA GLY A 14 -1.98 7.95 14.65
C GLY A 14 -0.87 7.93 15.71
N GLU A 15 -1.13 8.34 16.95
CA GLU A 15 -0.10 8.43 17.99
C GLU A 15 0.66 7.11 18.21
N MET A 16 2.00 7.16 18.18
CA MET A 16 2.91 6.01 18.23
C MET A 16 3.81 5.98 19.47
N GLU A 17 3.81 7.01 20.31
CA GLU A 17 4.73 7.10 21.45
C GLU A 17 4.24 6.34 22.71
N LYS A 18 2.93 6.16 22.87
CA LYS A 18 2.37 5.47 24.05
C LYS A 18 2.46 3.95 23.92
N PRO A 19 3.06 3.23 24.90
CA PRO A 19 2.89 1.79 24.99
C PRO A 19 1.42 1.46 25.27
N PRO A 20 0.88 0.33 24.76
CA PRO A 20 -0.50 -0.06 25.03
C PRO A 20 -0.64 -0.34 26.54
N SER A 21 -1.27 0.59 27.27
CA SER A 21 -1.63 0.36 28.66
C SER A 21 -2.75 -0.67 28.72
N LEU A 22 -2.57 -1.73 29.52
CA LEU A 22 -3.55 -2.81 29.75
C LEU A 22 -4.91 -2.31 30.29
N SER A 23 -4.99 -1.05 30.72
CA SER A 23 -6.18 -0.38 31.25
C SER A 23 -6.96 0.43 30.21
N SER A 24 -6.47 0.58 28.98
CA SER A 24 -7.20 1.31 27.92
C SER A 24 -7.87 0.32 26.96
N LEU A 25 -9.02 -0.21 27.36
CA LEU A 25 -10.08 -0.68 26.45
C LEU A 25 -10.78 0.51 25.75
N SER A 26 -10.02 1.56 25.44
CA SER A 26 -10.46 2.64 24.58
C SER A 26 -10.12 2.24 23.14
N PRO A 27 -11.00 2.46 22.15
CA PRO A 27 -10.78 2.09 20.74
C PRO A 27 -9.61 2.84 20.06
N SER A 28 -8.73 3.48 20.82
CA SER A 28 -7.57 4.26 20.38
C SER A 28 -6.24 3.50 20.40
N SER A 29 -6.20 2.25 20.88
CA SER A 29 -5.02 1.36 20.80
C SER A 29 -4.88 0.63 19.45
N PHE A 30 -5.60 1.09 18.43
CA PHE A 30 -5.66 0.58 17.05
C PHE A 30 -4.58 1.18 16.13
N THR A 31 -3.38 1.47 16.64
CA THR A 31 -2.31 2.15 15.89
C THR A 31 -1.97 1.50 14.54
N PRO A 32 -1.77 0.18 14.40
CA PRO A 32 -1.48 -0.41 13.09
C PRO A 32 -2.70 -0.44 12.13
N TYR A 33 -3.92 -0.37 12.67
CA TYR A 33 -5.14 -0.38 11.86
C TYR A 33 -5.45 0.99 11.27
N PHE A 34 -5.15 2.08 12.00
CA PHE A 34 -5.37 3.44 11.51
C PHE A 34 -4.65 3.68 10.18
N TYR A 35 -3.34 3.43 10.13
CA TYR A 35 -2.53 3.62 8.93
C TYR A 35 -2.99 2.72 7.77
N LYS A 36 -3.40 1.48 8.07
CA LYS A 36 -3.94 0.56 7.06
C LYS A 36 -5.27 1.05 6.48
N GLN A 37 -6.22 1.45 7.32
CA GLN A 37 -7.55 1.92 6.88
C GLN A 37 -7.43 3.20 6.06
N LEU A 38 -6.60 4.15 6.50
CA LEU A 38 -6.40 5.40 5.78
C LEU A 38 -5.70 5.17 4.43
N ALA A 39 -4.78 4.21 4.35
CA ALA A 39 -4.16 3.81 3.08
C ALA A 39 -5.20 3.20 2.11
N GLN A 40 -6.09 2.33 2.60
CA GLN A 40 -7.18 1.75 1.80
C GLN A 40 -8.11 2.84 1.26
N GLN A 41 -8.53 3.77 2.13
CA GLN A 41 -9.39 4.88 1.75
C GLN A 41 -8.73 5.79 0.70
N ALA A 42 -7.41 5.98 0.79
CA ALA A 42 -6.65 6.73 -0.20
C ALA A 42 -6.68 6.02 -1.57
N VAL A 43 -6.51 4.70 -1.63
CA VAL A 43 -6.64 3.92 -2.87
C VAL A 43 -8.02 4.08 -3.49
N GLU A 44 -9.09 3.92 -2.69
CA GLU A 44 -10.48 4.08 -3.14
C GLU A 44 -10.75 5.49 -3.68
N SER A 45 -10.06 6.49 -3.14
CA SER A 45 -10.15 7.89 -3.58
C SER A 45 -9.20 8.23 -4.73
N GLY A 46 -8.43 7.27 -5.25
CA GLY A 46 -7.42 7.50 -6.28
C GLY A 46 -6.24 8.37 -5.83
N VAL A 47 -5.99 8.44 -4.51
CA VAL A 47 -4.93 9.23 -3.90
C VAL A 47 -3.69 8.37 -3.69
N ILE A 48 -2.55 8.90 -4.12
CA ILE A 48 -1.22 8.33 -3.82
C ILE A 48 -0.56 9.10 -2.69
N ILE A 49 0.08 8.37 -1.79
CA ILE A 49 0.82 8.91 -0.65
C ILE A 49 2.26 8.43 -0.74
N SER A 50 3.18 9.35 -1.04
CA SER A 50 4.62 9.10 -0.92
C SER A 50 5.10 9.57 0.46
N VAL A 51 5.97 8.81 1.10
CA VAL A 51 6.47 9.06 2.46
C VAL A 51 7.96 9.36 2.40
N MET A 52 8.35 10.48 3.03
CA MET A 52 9.71 10.95 3.14
C MET A 52 10.06 11.11 4.61
N THR A 53 11.09 10.41 5.07
CA THR A 53 11.56 10.48 6.46
C THR A 53 12.96 11.00 6.54
N PHE A 54 13.31 11.70 7.62
CA PHE A 54 14.67 12.23 7.76
C PHE A 54 15.66 11.19 8.29
N GLU A 55 16.87 11.18 7.73
CA GLU A 55 17.96 10.34 8.21
C GLU A 55 18.22 10.54 9.72
N GLY A 56 18.49 9.45 10.42
CA GLY A 56 18.78 9.47 11.86
C GLY A 56 17.56 9.61 12.77
N THR A 57 16.35 9.65 12.21
CA THR A 57 15.10 9.74 12.97
C THR A 57 14.33 8.41 12.96
N ASP A 58 13.64 8.12 14.05
CA ASP A 58 12.71 6.99 14.09
C ASP A 58 11.30 7.50 13.81
N CYS A 59 10.83 7.28 12.58
CA CYS A 59 9.49 7.64 12.14
C CYS A 59 8.50 6.47 12.17
N ARG A 60 8.90 5.30 12.71
CA ARG A 60 8.20 4.01 12.54
C ARG A 60 7.79 3.74 11.10
N LEU A 61 8.78 3.67 10.20
CA LEU A 61 8.57 3.37 8.77
C LEU A 61 7.75 2.11 8.51
N ALA A 62 7.76 1.12 9.41
CA ALA A 62 6.93 -0.08 9.30
C ALA A 62 5.40 0.21 9.31
N ASP A 63 4.99 1.30 9.97
CA ASP A 63 3.59 1.72 10.06
C ASP A 63 3.26 2.74 8.96
N VAL A 64 4.04 3.84 8.86
CA VAL A 64 3.77 4.92 7.88
C VAL A 64 4.14 4.54 6.45
N GLY A 65 5.13 3.67 6.24
CA GLY A 65 5.55 3.20 4.91
C GLY A 65 4.45 2.45 4.17
N ARG A 66 3.50 1.85 4.91
CA ARG A 66 2.31 1.20 4.34
C ARG A 66 1.49 2.13 3.45
N PHE A 67 1.51 3.43 3.69
CA PHE A 67 0.85 4.38 2.81
C PHE A 67 1.41 4.30 1.39
N ALA A 68 2.73 4.34 1.25
CA ALA A 68 3.39 4.23 -0.04
C ALA A 68 3.15 2.85 -0.65
N ASP A 69 3.36 1.78 0.12
CA ASP A 69 3.20 0.41 -0.36
C ASP A 69 1.77 0.13 -0.89
N THR A 70 0.76 0.62 -0.17
CA THR A 70 -0.66 0.36 -0.51
C THR A 70 -1.14 1.27 -1.63
N THR A 71 -0.72 2.53 -1.64
CA THR A 71 -1.23 3.53 -2.61
C THR A 71 -0.40 3.62 -3.89
N GLY A 72 0.72 2.90 -3.98
CA GLY A 72 1.65 2.97 -5.11
C GLY A 72 2.61 4.16 -5.07
N GLY A 73 2.83 4.73 -3.88
CA GLY A 73 3.78 5.80 -3.63
C GLY A 73 5.21 5.27 -3.37
N ARG A 74 6.11 6.17 -2.96
CA ARG A 74 7.50 5.82 -2.59
C ARG A 74 7.79 6.07 -1.12
N VAL A 75 8.70 5.28 -0.57
CA VAL A 75 9.31 5.53 0.75
C VAL A 75 10.77 5.93 0.55
N ASN A 76 11.10 7.17 0.87
CA ASN A 76 12.48 7.67 0.77
C ASN A 76 12.96 8.17 2.13
N ILE A 77 14.20 7.83 2.50
CA ILE A 77 14.90 8.43 3.63
C ILE A 77 15.78 9.54 3.05
N VAL A 78 15.62 10.76 3.57
CA VAL A 78 16.18 11.96 2.97
C VAL A 78 17.02 12.75 3.97
N SER A 79 17.98 13.50 3.45
CA SER A 79 18.71 14.52 4.18
C SER A 79 18.02 15.88 3.97
N ILE A 80 18.21 16.84 4.88
CA ILE A 80 17.64 18.20 4.77
C ILE A 80 18.03 18.86 3.44
N GLY A 81 19.25 18.62 2.95
CA GLY A 81 19.75 19.20 1.70
C GLY A 81 19.11 18.62 0.43
N THR A 82 18.50 17.43 0.51
CA THR A 82 17.94 16.72 -0.64
C THR A 82 16.41 16.65 -0.65
N VAL A 83 15.73 17.16 0.39
CA VAL A 83 14.25 17.11 0.48
C VAL A 83 13.57 17.70 -0.76
N ALA A 84 14.02 18.88 -1.21
CA ALA A 84 13.38 19.56 -2.33
C ALA A 84 13.47 18.74 -3.63
N THR A 85 14.63 18.12 -3.91
CA THR A 85 14.84 17.29 -5.08
C THR A 85 14.03 15.99 -5.00
N GLU A 86 13.89 15.42 -3.80
CA GLU A 86 13.09 14.22 -3.57
C GLU A 86 11.59 14.49 -3.72
N ILE A 87 11.09 15.62 -3.23
CA ILE A 87 9.70 16.07 -3.47
C ILE A 87 9.42 16.21 -4.96
N GLN A 88 10.35 16.81 -5.70
CA GLN A 88 10.21 16.91 -7.16
C GLN A 88 10.20 15.53 -7.82
N SER A 89 11.13 14.66 -7.45
CA SER A 89 11.20 13.27 -7.95
C SER A 89 9.90 12.50 -7.71
N ALA A 90 9.35 12.57 -6.49
CA ALA A 90 8.09 11.92 -6.14
C ALA A 90 6.86 12.52 -6.84
N SER A 91 6.95 13.79 -7.29
CA SER A 91 5.89 14.44 -8.07
C SER A 91 5.94 14.08 -9.56
N VAL A 92 7.10 13.61 -10.04
CA VAL A 92 7.33 13.20 -11.43
C VAL A 92 6.93 11.73 -11.67
N ASP A 93 6.64 10.99 -10.60
CA ASP A 93 6.09 9.64 -10.70
C ASP A 93 4.70 9.68 -11.32
N ASN A 94 4.69 9.44 -12.63
CA ASN A 94 3.49 9.46 -13.44
C ASN A 94 2.63 8.27 -13.09
N ILE A 95 1.63 8.53 -12.25
CA ILE A 95 0.43 7.72 -12.14
C ILE A 95 -0.14 7.60 -13.54
N LEU A 96 -0.26 6.37 -14.03
CA LEU A 96 -0.81 6.08 -15.34
C LEU A 96 -2.33 6.02 -15.28
N ALA A 97 -2.86 5.43 -14.21
CA ALA A 97 -4.29 5.30 -13.98
C ALA A 97 -4.61 5.09 -12.48
N THR A 98 -5.83 5.40 -12.07
CA THR A 98 -6.37 5.15 -10.72
C THR A 98 -7.65 4.33 -10.84
N GLY A 99 -8.01 3.60 -9.78
CA GLY A 99 -9.20 2.73 -9.77
C GLY A 99 -9.15 1.61 -10.80
N VAL A 100 -7.95 1.09 -11.11
CA VAL A 100 -7.77 0.05 -12.13
C VAL A 100 -8.21 -1.30 -11.60
N THR A 101 -8.95 -2.03 -12.43
CA THR A 101 -9.30 -3.43 -12.21
C THR A 101 -8.76 -4.26 -13.37
N ALA A 102 -8.05 -5.34 -13.04
CA ALA A 102 -7.55 -6.31 -14.00
C ALA A 102 -8.45 -7.54 -14.01
N THR A 103 -8.87 -7.97 -15.20
CA THR A 103 -9.63 -9.20 -15.39
C THR A 103 -8.81 -10.17 -16.22
N LEU A 104 -8.50 -11.34 -15.66
CA LEU A 104 -7.79 -12.42 -16.32
C LEU A 104 -8.79 -13.52 -16.66
N ILE A 105 -8.77 -14.00 -17.90
CA ILE A 105 -9.64 -15.05 -18.38
C ILE A 105 -8.75 -16.23 -18.79
N ALA A 106 -8.98 -17.38 -18.17
CA ALA A 106 -8.30 -18.63 -18.41
C ALA A 106 -9.12 -19.52 -19.36
N PRO A 107 -8.46 -20.38 -20.16
CA PRO A 107 -9.16 -21.41 -20.94
C PRO A 107 -9.75 -22.49 -20.02
N ASP A 108 -10.70 -23.28 -20.54
CA ASP A 108 -11.45 -24.28 -19.76
C ASP A 108 -10.58 -25.30 -19.01
N GLY A 109 -9.37 -25.60 -19.50
CA GLY A 109 -8.42 -26.51 -18.86
C GLY A 109 -7.62 -25.90 -17.71
N MET A 110 -7.78 -24.60 -17.40
CA MET A 110 -7.03 -23.90 -16.36
C MET A 110 -7.97 -23.28 -15.32
N TYR A 111 -7.43 -23.02 -14.13
CA TYR A 111 -8.14 -22.33 -13.04
C TYR A 111 -7.16 -21.53 -12.16
N PHE A 112 -7.71 -20.64 -11.34
CA PHE A 112 -6.96 -19.84 -10.37
C PHE A 112 -7.14 -20.45 -8.97
N PRO A 113 -6.10 -21.08 -8.38
CA PRO A 113 -6.24 -21.92 -7.19
C PRO A 113 -6.53 -21.20 -5.86
N PHE A 114 -6.39 -19.87 -5.80
CA PHE A 114 -6.57 -19.09 -4.57
C PHE A 114 -7.79 -18.16 -4.59
N GLU A 115 -8.67 -18.35 -5.57
CA GLU A 115 -9.90 -17.57 -5.67
C GLU A 115 -11.07 -18.35 -5.09
N ASP A 116 -11.99 -17.62 -4.44
CA ASP A 116 -13.17 -18.21 -3.79
C ASP A 116 -14.12 -18.90 -4.79
N GLU A 117 -14.06 -18.50 -6.06
CA GLU A 117 -14.81 -19.13 -7.14
C GLU A 117 -13.86 -19.93 -8.06
N GLN A 118 -14.19 -21.20 -8.31
CA GLN A 118 -13.57 -22.03 -9.35
C GLN A 118 -14.08 -21.62 -10.73
N ASN A 119 -13.89 -20.35 -11.07
CA ASN A 119 -14.22 -19.78 -12.35
C ASN A 119 -12.97 -19.64 -13.22
N HIS A 120 -13.20 -19.64 -14.52
CA HIS A 120 -12.19 -19.36 -15.54
C HIS A 120 -11.87 -17.85 -15.62
N THR A 121 -12.40 -17.05 -14.71
CA THR A 121 -12.21 -15.59 -14.67
C THR A 121 -11.72 -15.19 -13.28
N LEU A 122 -10.65 -14.39 -13.26
CA LEU A 122 -10.10 -13.76 -12.06
C LEU A 122 -10.25 -12.25 -12.21
N VAL A 123 -10.88 -11.60 -11.25
CA VAL A 123 -11.00 -10.13 -11.19
C VAL A 123 -10.18 -9.63 -10.01
N ARG A 124 -9.21 -8.77 -10.27
CA ARG A 124 -8.36 -8.16 -9.24
C ARG A 124 -8.45 -6.65 -9.29
N GLU A 125 -8.84 -6.06 -8.17
CA GLU A 125 -8.73 -4.61 -7.98
C GLU A 125 -7.25 -4.26 -7.73
N ILE A 126 -6.69 -3.47 -8.64
CA ILE A 126 -5.29 -3.03 -8.61
C ILE A 126 -5.18 -1.65 -7.97
N GLY A 127 -6.18 -0.78 -8.17
CA GLY A 127 -6.18 0.58 -7.62
C GLY A 127 -5.31 1.51 -8.44
N ASN A 128 -4.26 2.08 -7.82
CA ASN A 128 -3.38 3.04 -8.48
C ASN A 128 -2.25 2.34 -9.24
N VAL A 129 -2.09 2.68 -10.51
CA VAL A 129 -1.08 2.08 -11.40
C VAL A 129 0.02 3.07 -11.73
N THR A 130 1.26 2.67 -11.46
CA THR A 130 2.47 3.39 -11.88
C THR A 130 3.24 2.58 -12.92
N LYS A 131 4.20 3.21 -13.60
CA LYS A 131 4.99 2.56 -14.67
C LYS A 131 5.74 1.30 -14.23
N GLY A 132 6.09 1.20 -12.95
CA GLY A 132 6.86 0.08 -12.39
C GLY A 132 6.01 -0.98 -11.69
N LEU A 133 4.67 -0.89 -11.75
CA LEU A 133 3.81 -1.85 -11.09
C LEU A 133 3.89 -3.23 -11.77
N GLU A 134 4.24 -4.24 -10.99
CA GLU A 134 4.23 -5.64 -11.40
C GLU A 134 3.24 -6.43 -10.52
N VAL A 135 2.39 -7.24 -11.15
CA VAL A 135 1.39 -8.05 -10.45
C VAL A 135 1.55 -9.49 -10.90
N THR A 136 1.68 -10.39 -9.94
CA THR A 136 1.87 -11.83 -10.19
C THR A 136 0.59 -12.57 -9.88
N PHE A 137 0.20 -13.46 -10.79
CA PHE A 137 -0.96 -14.35 -10.64
C PHE A 137 -0.51 -15.80 -10.74
N GLN A 138 -1.11 -16.65 -9.91
CA GLN A 138 -0.88 -18.09 -9.97
C GLN A 138 -2.06 -18.76 -10.65
N PHE A 139 -1.77 -19.70 -11.55
CA PHE A 139 -2.75 -20.53 -12.23
C PHE A 139 -2.33 -21.99 -12.19
N ALA A 140 -3.28 -22.90 -12.39
CA ALA A 140 -3.04 -24.33 -12.44
C ALA A 140 -3.90 -24.98 -13.53
N VAL A 141 -3.48 -26.17 -13.99
CA VAL A 141 -4.23 -26.99 -14.94
C VAL A 141 -5.22 -27.84 -14.15
N LYS A 142 -6.46 -27.94 -14.63
CA LYS A 142 -7.48 -28.78 -14.01
C LYS A 142 -7.07 -30.26 -14.11
N PRO A 143 -7.33 -31.09 -13.08
CA PRO A 143 -6.92 -32.50 -13.07
C PRO A 143 -7.41 -33.31 -14.28
N GLU A 144 -8.59 -32.97 -14.81
CA GLU A 144 -9.21 -33.62 -15.98
C GLU A 144 -8.39 -33.48 -17.28
N PHE A 145 -7.47 -32.52 -17.32
CA PHE A 145 -6.63 -32.20 -18.47
C PHE A 145 -5.14 -32.53 -18.23
N MET A 146 -4.80 -33.16 -17.10
CA MET A 146 -3.46 -33.65 -16.82
C MET A 146 -3.40 -35.13 -17.18
N GLU A 147 -3.01 -35.44 -18.42
CA GLU A 147 -2.67 -36.81 -18.86
C GLU A 147 -1.40 -37.34 -18.18
#